data_AF-A0A098LCX8-F1
#
_entry.id   AF-A0A098LCX8-F1
#
_cell.length_a   1.000
_cell.length_b   1.000
_cell.length_c   1.000
_cell.angle_alpha   90.00
_cell.angle_beta   90.00
_cell.angle_gamma   90.00
#
_symmetry.space_group_name_H-M   'P 1'
#
loop_
_entity.id
_entity.type
_entity.pdbx_description
1 polymer ?
#
loop_
_entity_poly.entity_id
_entity_poly.type
_entity_poly.pdbx_seq_one_letter_code
_entity_poly.pdbx_strand_id
1 'polypeptide(L)' 'MLLGHKKRIPFLSMSETQKALSCSRTFIEKQIKLGRLKPKYLGKKCYFLIDEVVLAMTDQPEDD' A
#
# COMPACT_ATOMS: atom_id res chain seq x y z
N MET A 1 10.64 -17.55 29.08
CA MET A 1 9.42 -17.13 28.38
C MET A 1 9.81 -16.07 27.36
N LEU A 2 9.90 -16.42 26.08
CA LEU A 2 10.16 -15.44 25.02
C LEU A 2 8.86 -14.67 24.81
N LEU A 3 8.75 -13.45 25.38
CA LEU A 3 7.73 -12.51 24.95
C LEU A 3 8.02 -12.21 23.48
N GLY A 4 7.35 -12.92 22.58
CA GLY A 4 7.43 -12.68 21.15
C GLY A 4 7.06 -11.22 20.90
N HIS A 5 8.04 -10.40 20.51
CA HIS A 5 7.80 -9.02 20.11
C HIS A 5 6.82 -9.07 18.93
N LYS A 6 5.54 -8.78 19.19
CA LYS A 6 4.54 -8.56 18.14
C LYS A 6 4.99 -7.34 17.34
N LYS A 7 5.73 -7.56 16.24
CA LYS A 7 5.99 -6.51 15.25
C LYS A 7 4.64 -6.01 14.75
N ARG A 8 4.30 -4.77 15.07
CA ARG A 8 3.17 -4.08 14.43
C ARG A 8 3.60 -3.81 13.00
N ILE A 9 3.03 -4.55 12.06
CA ILE A 9 3.21 -4.30 10.64
C ILE A 9 2.17 -3.22 10.28
N PRO A 10 2.60 -2.01 9.90
CA PRO A 10 1.65 -0.95 9.61
C PRO A 10 1.01 -1.19 8.24
N PHE A 11 -0.33 -1.23 8.23
CA PHE A 11 -1.14 -1.37 7.03
C PHE A 11 -2.02 -0.15 6.84
N LEU A 12 -2.28 0.20 5.58
CA LEU A 12 -3.27 1.20 5.19
C LEU A 12 -4.43 0.51 4.49
N SER A 13 -5.66 0.92 4.80
CA SER A 13 -6.83 0.57 4.00
C SER A 13 -6.77 1.26 2.63
N MET A 14 -7.63 0.84 1.70
CA MET A 14 -7.79 1.51 0.40
C MET A 14 -8.03 3.02 0.55
N SER A 15 -8.92 3.44 1.47
CA SER A 15 -9.24 4.86 1.66
C SER A 15 -8.05 5.65 2.21
N GLU A 16 -7.30 5.08 3.15
CA GLU A 16 -6.08 5.71 3.69
C GLU A 16 -4.98 5.80 2.62
N THR A 17 -4.84 4.77 1.79
CA THR A 17 -3.87 4.73 0.69
C THR A 17 -4.20 5.79 -0.37
N GLN A 18 -5.47 5.97 -0.70
CA GLN A 18 -5.91 7.06 -1.60
C GLN A 18 -5.53 8.44 -1.06
N LYS A 19 -5.68 8.66 0.25
CA LYS A 19 -5.30 9.92 0.89
C LYS A 19 -3.79 10.10 0.93
N ALA A 20 -3.04 9.07 1.29
CA ALA A 20 -1.58 9.13 1.38
C ALA A 20 -0.93 9.41 0.02
N LEU A 21 -1.45 8.79 -1.04
CA LEU A 21 -0.94 8.96 -2.41
C LEU A 21 -1.62 10.08 -3.20
N SER A 22 -2.59 10.80 -2.60
CA SER A 22 -3.42 11.80 -3.28
C SER A 22 -3.93 11.34 -4.66
N CYS A 23 -4.40 10.08 -4.75
CA CYS A 23 -4.78 9.46 -6.02
C CYS A 23 -6.17 8.81 -5.98
N SER A 24 -6.73 8.61 -7.18
CA SER A 24 -8.04 7.99 -7.32
C SER A 24 -7.97 6.48 -7.06
N ARG A 25 -9.10 5.92 -6.62
CA ARG A 25 -9.25 4.47 -6.45
C ARG A 25 -8.91 3.70 -7.73
N THR A 26 -9.38 4.20 -8.87
CA THR A 26 -9.13 3.62 -10.19
C THR A 26 -7.64 3.58 -10.52
N PHE A 27 -6.89 4.63 -10.14
CA PHE A 27 -5.44 4.65 -10.31
C PHE A 27 -4.76 3.56 -9.48
N ILE A 28 -5.14 3.42 -8.20
CA ILE A 28 -4.63 2.35 -7.33
C ILE A 28 -4.94 0.97 -7.92
N GLU A 29 -6.18 0.73 -8.35
CA GLU A 29 -6.57 -0.54 -8.97
C GLU A 29 -5.78 -0.82 -10.26
N LYS A 30 -5.43 0.21 -11.03
CA LYS A 30 -4.52 0.09 -12.19
C LYS A 30 -3.12 -0.32 -11.74
N GLN A 31 -2.56 0.29 -10.69
CA GLN A 31 -1.23 -0.09 -10.18
C GLN A 31 -1.20 -1.53 -9.64
N ILE A 32 -2.30 -1.99 -9.03
CA ILE A 32 -2.47 -3.38 -8.61
C ILE A 32 -2.45 -4.32 -9.83
N LYS A 33 -3.21 -3.99 -10.88
CA LYS A 33 -3.23 -4.78 -12.12
C LYS A 33 -1.87 -4.84 -12.81
N LEU A 34 -1.10 -3.74 -12.74
CA LEU A 34 0.27 -3.67 -13.25
C LEU A 34 1.30 -4.39 -12.36
N GLY A 35 0.88 -4.95 -11.21
CA GLY A 35 1.76 -5.64 -10.26
C GLY A 35 2.68 -4.72 -9.46
N ARG A 36 2.52 -3.40 -9.59
CA ARG A 36 3.33 -2.37 -8.91
C ARG A 36 2.90 -2.17 -7.46
N LEU A 37 1.64 -2.44 -7.15
CA LEU A 37 1.11 -2.37 -5.79
C LEU A 37 0.55 -3.74 -5.38
N LYS A 38 0.92 -4.24 -4.20
CA LYS A 38 0.54 -5.59 -3.74
C LYS A 38 -0.50 -5.50 -2.63
N PRO A 39 -1.80 -5.69 -2.93
CA PRO A 39 -2.82 -5.70 -1.90
C PRO A 39 -2.71 -6.94 -1.01
N LYS A 40 -2.97 -6.76 0.28
CA LYS A 40 -3.18 -7.82 1.26
C LYS A 40 -4.65 -7.83 1.66
N TYR A 41 -5.27 -9.00 1.62
CA TYR A 41 -6.68 -9.15 1.93
C TYR A 41 -6.86 -9.75 3.31
N LEU A 42 -7.65 -9.08 4.15
CA LEU A 42 -8.13 -9.61 5.42
C LEU A 42 -9.64 -9.79 5.30
N GLY A 43 -10.06 -10.99 4.91
CA GLY A 43 -11.45 -11.25 4.49
C GLY A 43 -11.79 -10.45 3.23
N LYS A 44 -12.87 -9.67 3.28
CA LYS A 44 -13.31 -8.82 2.16
C LYS A 44 -12.61 -7.46 2.11
N LYS A 45 -11.78 -7.13 3.10
CA LYS A 45 -11.12 -5.82 3.20
C LYS A 45 -9.72 -5.88 2.59
N CYS A 46 -9.40 -4.85 1.81
CA CYS A 46 -8.12 -4.68 1.14
C CYS A 46 -7.23 -3.71 1.92
N TYR A 47 -5.98 -4.12 2.13
CA TYR A 47 -4.95 -3.39 2.86
C TYR A 47 -3.65 -3.35 2.08
N PHE A 48 -2.80 -2.37 2.38
CA PHE A 48 -1.51 -2.16 1.74
C PHE A 48 -0.45 -1.96 2.80
N LEU A 49 0.76 -2.49 2.58
CA LEU A 49 1.89 -2.21 3.46
C LEU A 49 2.36 -0.77 3.23
N ILE A 50 2.60 -0.01 4.31
CA ILE A 50 3.09 1.37 4.18
C ILE A 50 4.37 1.43 3.35
N ASP A 51 5.32 0.52 3.60
CA ASP A 51 6.61 0.52 2.90
C ASP A 51 6.45 0.35 1.38
N GLU A 52 5.51 -0.48 0.93
CA GLU A 52 5.22 -0.67 -0.50
C GLU A 52 4.56 0.57 -1.11
N VAL A 53 3.70 1.26 -0.34
CA VAL A 53 3.08 2.53 -0.75
C VAL A 53 4.16 3.61 -0.89
N VAL A 54 5.07 3.74 0.07
CA VAL A 54 6.18 4.70 0.05
C VAL A 54 7.11 4.41 -1.12
N LEU A 55 7.51 3.16 -1.33
CA LEU A 55 8.34 2.77 -2.47
C LEU A 55 7.70 3.19 -3.80
N ALA A 56 6.40 2.97 -3.96
CA ALA A 56 5.66 3.40 -5.14
C ALA A 56 5.58 4.93 -5.33
N MET A 57 5.78 5.73 -4.28
CA MET A 57 5.90 7.19 -4.39
C MET A 57 7.27 7.63 -4.92
N THR A 58 8.33 6.94 -4.49
CA THR A 58 9.72 7.24 -4.90
C THR A 58 10.02 6.87 -6.34
N ASP A 59 9.28 5.93 -6.93
CA ASP A 59 9.46 5.44 -8.31
C ASP A 59 8.73 6.35 -9.35
N GLN A 60 8.44 7.61 -9.00
CA GLN A 60 8.04 8.58 -10.03
C GLN A 60 9.25 8.75 -10.97
N PRO A 61 9.10 8.52 -12.29
CA PRO A 61 10.14 8.94 -13.23
C PRO A 61 10.28 10.45 -13.04
N GLU A 62 11.51 10.90 -12.82
CA GLU A 62 11.84 12.32 -12.96
C GLU A 62 11.32 12.73 -14.35
N ASP A 63 10.37 13.67 -14.39
CA ASP A 63 9.91 14.29 -15.64
C ASP A 63 11.15 14.97 -16.26
N ASP A 64 11.73 14.35 -17.29
CA ASP A 64 12.74 14.91 -18.21
C ASP A 64 12.07 15.88 -19.19
#